data_AF-A0AA37LMM0-F1
#
_entry.id   AF-A0AA37LMM0-F1
#
_cell.length_a   1.000
_cell.length_b   1.000
_cell.length_c   1.000
_cell.angle_alpha   90.00
_cell.angle_beta   90.00
_cell.angle_gamma   90.00
#
_symmetry.space_group_name_H-M   'P 1'
#
loop_
_entity.id
_entity.type
_entity.pdbx_description
1 polymer ?
#
loop_
_entity_poly.entity_id
_entity_poly.type
_entity_poly.pdbx_seq_one_letter_code
_entity_poly.pdbx_strand_id
1 'polypeptide(L)' 'MPSSDIQKGQLQSVLESKGIRFHVKTGGAKYECHLQDRSSYERVKATRTNSSDSQTSSSSASTVSSTH' A
#
# COMPACT_ATOMS: atom_id res chain seq x y z
N MET A 1 16.02 -5.87 32.08
CA MET A 1 16.00 -5.94 30.60
C MET A 1 14.84 -6.85 30.23
N PRO A 2 13.87 -6.42 29.40
CA PRO A 2 12.77 -7.28 28.98
C PRO A 2 13.30 -8.52 28.24
N SER A 3 12.67 -9.68 28.43
CA SER A 3 13.06 -10.93 27.76
C SER A 3 12.98 -10.79 26.22
N SER A 4 13.84 -11.51 25.49
CA SER A 4 13.88 -11.53 24.03
C SER A 4 12.52 -11.90 23.40
N ASP A 5 11.75 -12.77 24.04
CA ASP A 5 10.43 -13.19 23.55
C ASP A 5 9.42 -12.05 23.58
N ILE A 6 9.47 -11.23 24.63
CA ILE A 6 8.61 -10.05 24.79
C ILE A 6 8.96 -9.01 23.71
N GLN A 7 10.25 -8.82 23.45
CA GLN A 7 10.72 -7.91 22.39
C GLN A 7 10.28 -8.37 21.00
N LYS A 8 10.36 -9.67 20.72
CA LYS A 8 9.89 -10.25 19.44
C LYS A 8 8.38 -10.07 19.26
N GLY A 9 7.58 -10.31 20.30
CA GLY A 9 6.12 -10.12 20.24
C GLY A 9 5.74 -8.67 19.95
N GLN A 10 6.42 -7.70 20.59
CA GLN A 10 6.20 -6.29 20.32
C GLN A 10 6.61 -5.89 18.89
N LEU A 11 7.75 -6.40 18.41
CA LEU A 11 8.21 -6.14 17.05
C LEU A 11 7.24 -6.66 16.00
N GLN A 12 6.71 -7.88 16.18
CA GLN A 12 5.70 -8.46 15.30
C GLN A 12 4.43 -7.59 15.25
N SER A 13 3.92 -7.17 16.41
CA SER A 13 2.73 -6.31 16.47
C SER A 13 2.91 -4.97 15.74
N VAL A 14 4.09 -4.36 15.84
CA VAL A 14 4.41 -3.12 15.13
C VAL A 14 4.51 -3.34 13.62
N LEU A 15 5.17 -4.43 13.19
CA LEU A 15 5.32 -4.79 11.78
C LEU A 15 3.97 -5.06 11.09
N GLU A 16 3.03 -5.71 11.80
CA GLU A 16 1.73 -6.05 11.25
C GLU A 16 0.81 -4.83 11.11
N SER A 17 0.83 -3.92 12.10
CA SER A 17 -0.12 -2.82 12.20
C SER A 17 0.31 -1.54 11.45
N LYS A 18 1.58 -1.16 11.55
CA LYS A 18 2.06 0.17 11.11
C LYS A 18 3.31 0.11 10.24
N GLY A 19 4.09 -0.96 10.34
CA GLY A 19 5.43 -1.02 9.77
C GLY A 19 6.43 -0.15 10.54
N ILE A 20 7.71 -0.35 10.26
CA ILE A 20 8.83 0.36 10.88
C ILE A 20 9.39 1.34 9.87
N ARG A 21 9.42 2.61 10.24
CA ARG A 21 10.09 3.65 9.46
C ARG A 21 11.41 4.00 10.12
N PHE A 22 12.47 4.00 9.34
CA PHE A 22 13.79 4.39 9.80
C PHE A 22 14.52 5.15 8.69
N HIS A 23 15.60 5.83 9.07
CA HIS A 23 16.41 6.56 8.11
C HIS A 23 17.82 6.01 8.08
N VAL A 24 18.34 5.79 6.88
CA VAL A 24 19.75 5.49 6.66
C VAL A 24 20.42 6.76 6.17
N LYS A 25 21.47 7.21 6.85
CA LYS A 25 22.27 8.36 6.43
C LYS A 25 23.62 7.86 5.90
N THR A 26 23.97 8.22 4.68
CA THR A 26 25.27 7.89 4.07
C THR A 26 25.63 8.90 3.00
N GLY A 27 26.92 9.25 2.88
CA GLY A 27 27.43 10.17 1.86
C GLY A 27 26.73 11.55 1.85
N GLY A 28 26.35 12.07 3.02
CA GLY A 28 25.61 13.35 3.12
C GLY A 28 24.13 13.27 2.76
N ALA A 29 23.66 12.15 2.21
CA ALA A 29 22.25 11.91 1.91
C ALA A 29 21.52 11.20 3.07
N LYS A 30 20.20 11.37 3.11
CA LYS A 30 19.29 10.72 4.07
C LYS A 30 18.21 9.97 3.29
N TYR A 31 18.13 8.66 3.51
CA TYR A 31 17.18 7.76 2.88
C TYR A 31 16.12 7.35 3.90
N GLU A 32 14.85 7.49 3.55
CA GLU A 32 13.75 6.95 4.34
C GLU A 32 13.47 5.51 3.90
N CYS A 33 13.40 4.60 4.88
CA CYS A 33 13.17 3.18 4.67
C CYS A 33 11.92 2.76 5.42
N HIS A 34 11.07 1.98 4.74
CA HIS A 34 9.83 1.43 5.28
C HIS A 34 9.94 -0.09 5.30
N LEU A 35 9.99 -0.69 6.48
CA LEU A 35 9.95 -2.14 6.67
C LEU A 35 8.54 -2.55 7.09
N GLN A 36 7.94 -3.48 6.37
CA GLN A 36 6.60 -3.98 6.63
C GLN A 36 6.58 -5.51 6.55
N ASP A 37 5.64 -6.14 7.26
CA ASP A 37 5.36 -7.55 7.04
C ASP A 37 4.82 -7.80 5.63
N ARG A 38 5.20 -8.93 5.02
CA ARG A 38 4.83 -9.26 3.65
C ARG A 38 3.32 -9.39 3.46
N SER A 39 2.63 -10.02 4.40
CA SER A 39 1.17 -10.22 4.32
C SER A 39 0.43 -8.88 4.41
N SER A 40 0.89 -7.98 5.28
CA SER A 40 0.35 -6.62 5.40
C SER A 40 0.61 -5.80 4.15
N TYR A 41 1.81 -5.91 3.55
CA TYR A 41 2.13 -5.23 2.29
C TYR A 41 1.24 -5.71 1.15
N GLU A 42 1.04 -7.02 1.00
CA GLU A 42 0.20 -7.58 -0.06
C GLU A 42 -1.28 -7.16 0.08
N ARG A 43 -1.82 -7.12 1.31
CA ARG A 43 -3.16 -6.55 1.59
C ARG A 43 -3.27 -5.09 1.17
N VAL A 44 -2.32 -4.25 1.58
CA VAL A 44 -2.31 -2.81 1.23
C VAL A 44 -2.16 -2.60 -0.27
N LYS A 45 -1.31 -3.39 -0.93
CA LYS A 45 -1.13 -3.36 -2.38
C LYS A 45 -2.42 -3.77 -3.12
N ALA A 46 -3.12 -4.80 -2.63
CA ALA A 46 -4.41 -5.22 -3.18
C ALA A 46 -5.47 -4.12 -3.03
N THR A 47 -5.59 -3.49 -1.85
CA THR A 47 -6.52 -2.37 -1.63
C THR A 47 -6.24 -1.18 -2.55
N ARG A 48 -4.97 -0.84 -2.76
CA ARG A 48 -4.58 0.24 -3.71
C ARG A 48 -4.90 -0.10 -5.16
N THR A 49 -4.73 -1.35 -5.57
CA THR A 49 -5.08 -1.83 -6.92
C THR A 49 -6.59 -1.77 -7.14
N ASN A 50 -7.38 -2.06 -6.10
CA ASN A 50 -8.85 -2.05 -6.17
C ASN A 50 -9.47 -0.64 -6.05
N SER A 51 -8.65 0.41 -5.95
CA SER A 51 -9.10 1.82 -5.91
C SER A 51 -9.09 2.48 -7.29
N SER A 52 -8.94 1.71 -8.38
CA SER A 52 -9.25 2.20 -9.72
C SER A 52 -10.77 2.20 -9.89
N ASP A 53 -11.40 3.27 -9.41
CA ASP A 53 -12.79 3.59 -9.71
C ASP A 53 -12.99 3.48 -11.22
N SER A 54 -13.87 2.57 -11.61
CA SER A 54 -14.18 2.32 -13.00
C SER A 54 -14.85 3.56 -13.56
N GLN A 55 -14.13 4.35 -14.36
CA GLN A 55 -14.75 5.34 -15.22
C GLN A 55 -15.58 4.58 -16.26
N THR A 56 -16.82 4.28 -15.87
CA THR A 56 -17.87 3.76 -16.73
C THR A 56 -18.10 4.81 -17.80
N SER A 57 -17.42 4.67 -18.93
CA SER A 57 -17.74 5.46 -20.12
C SER A 57 -19.08 4.95 -20.65
N SER A 58 -20.16 5.50 -20.10
CA SER A 58 -21.50 5.35 -20.68
C SER A 58 -21.48 6.07 -22.04
N SER A 59 -21.09 5.36 -23.08
CA SER A 59 -21.19 5.85 -24.45
C SER A 59 -22.68 5.84 -24.80
N SER A 60 -23.33 6.99 -24.68
CA SER A 60 -24.71 7.16 -25.11
C SER A 60 -24.82 6.77 -26.58
N ALA A 61 -25.58 5.72 -26.86
CA ALA A 61 -25.95 5.35 -28.21
C ALA A 61 -26.85 6.45 -28.79
N SER A 62 -26.27 7.38 -29.55
CA SER A 62 -27.05 8.28 -30.39
C SER A 62 -27.47 7.52 -31.64
N THR A 63 -28.67 6.95 -31.63
CA THR A 63 -29.38 6.56 -32.85
C THR A 63 -29.72 7.83 -33.62
N VAL A 64 -28.98 8.14 -34.68
CA VAL A 64 -29.45 9.04 -35.74
C VAL A 64 -29.77 8.20 -36.97
N SER A 65 -31.06 8.10 -37.24
CA SER A 65 -31.68 7.41 -38.35
C SER A 65 -31.20 7.98 -39.70
N SER A 66 -30.79 7.10 -40.60
CA SER A 66 -30.60 7.43 -42.02
C SER A 66 -31.95 7.68 -42.68
N THR A 67 -32.11 8.84 -43.32
CA THR A 67 -33.02 9.01 -44.47
C THR A 67 -32.58 10.20 -45.31
N HIS A 68 -31.98 9.96 -46.47
CA HIS A 68 -32.40 10.44 -47.80
C HIS A 68 -31.40 9.96 -48.86
#